data_AF-A0A652P7T6-F1
#
_entry.id   AF-A0A652P7T6-F1
#
_cell.length_a   1.000
_cell.length_b   1.000
_cell.length_c   1.000
_cell.angle_alpha   90.00
_cell.angle_beta   90.00
_cell.angle_gamma   90.00
#
_symmetry.space_group_name_H-M   'P 1'
#
loop_
_entity.id
_entity.type
_entity.pdbx_description
1 polymer ?
#
loop_
_entity_poly.entity_id
_entity_poly.type
_entity_poly.pdbx_seq_one_letter_code
_entity_poly.pdbx_strand_id
1 'polypeptide(L)'
;MELMRVRPELYMITLDFGTAYLWRDEEGDGGGEALTLVDTGIAWSADDVEAGDAVANVGGRTMLGVFNTDPARAADALRRLAALPVETAVFGHGDPVATGASAALRSAVEQLPQG
;
A
#
# COMPACT_ATOMS: atom_id res chain seq x y z
N MET A 1 9.37 13.52 10.83
CA MET A 1 8.81 13.56 9.47
C MET A 1 9.94 13.45 8.45
N GLU A 2 9.95 12.39 7.65
CA GLU A 2 10.89 12.17 6.54
C GLU A 2 10.12 12.03 5.23
N LEU A 3 10.71 12.47 4.12
CA LEU A 3 10.12 12.36 2.78
C LEU A 3 11.04 11.50 1.90
N MET A 4 10.53 10.38 1.41
CA MET A 4 11.22 9.45 0.53
C MET A 4 10.53 9.42 -0.84
N ARG A 5 11.29 9.53 -1.92
CA ARG A 5 10.75 9.36 -3.28
C ARG A 5 10.66 7.87 -3.63
N VAL A 6 9.45 7.36 -3.89
CA VAL A 6 9.18 5.97 -4.28
C VAL A 6 9.25 5.83 -5.81
N ARG A 7 8.69 6.81 -6.53
CA ARG A 7 8.68 6.92 -8.00
C ARG A 7 8.80 8.38 -8.42
N PRO A 8 8.94 8.69 -9.72
CA PRO A 8 9.05 10.09 -10.12
C PRO A 8 7.87 10.96 -9.68
N GLU A 9 6.67 10.38 -9.63
CA GLU A 9 5.39 11.00 -9.26
C GLU A 9 4.94 10.67 -7.84
N LEU A 10 5.60 9.75 -7.13
CA LEU A 10 5.10 9.22 -5.86
C LEU A 10 6.13 9.35 -4.75
N TYR A 11 5.73 9.99 -3.66
CA TYR A 11 6.54 10.18 -2.46
C TYR A 11 5.85 9.53 -1.27
N MET A 12 6.64 9.02 -0.34
CA MET A 12 6.21 8.52 0.96
C MET A 12 6.66 9.50 2.03
N ILE A 13 5.76 9.83 2.93
CA ILE A 13 5.99 10.66 4.11
C ILE A 13 5.92 9.72 5.32
N THR A 14 7.00 9.64 6.09
CA THR A 14 6.98 8.94 7.38
C THR A 14 6.64 9.93 8.49
N LEU A 15 5.63 9.60 9.27
CA LEU A 15 5.14 10.35 10.43
C LEU A 15 5.35 9.50 11.67
N ASP A 16 5.33 10.12 12.86
CA ASP A 16 5.54 9.40 14.12
C ASP A 16 4.42 8.37 14.42
N PHE A 17 3.30 8.45 13.69
CA PHE A 17 2.10 7.64 13.87
C PHE A 17 1.68 6.84 12.62
N GLY A 18 2.47 6.85 11.54
CA GLY A 18 2.14 6.11 10.32
C GLY A 18 2.82 6.65 9.06
N THR A 19 2.38 6.17 7.91
CA THR A 19 2.82 6.65 6.60
C THR A 19 1.70 7.38 5.87
N ALA A 20 2.07 8.34 5.04
CA ALA A 20 1.18 8.91 4.04
C ALA A 20 1.91 8.95 2.69
N TYR A 21 1.17 8.89 1.59
CA TYR A 21 1.75 8.93 0.25
C TYR A 21 1.27 10.16 -0.49
N LEU A 22 2.20 10.86 -1.14
CA LEU A 22 1.92 12.02 -1.95
C LEU A 22 2.13 11.65 -3.41
N TRP A 23 1.04 11.58 -4.16
CA TRP A 23 1.05 11.43 -5.61
C TRP A 23 1.03 12.81 -6.24
N ARG A 24 1.98 13.08 -7.14
CA ARG A 24 2.07 14.28 -7.95
C ARG A 24 1.58 13.95 -9.34
N ASP A 25 0.48 14.56 -9.75
CA ASP A 25 -0.01 14.38 -11.11
C ASP A 25 0.98 14.97 -12.14
N GLU A 26 1.10 14.33 -13.30
CA GLU A 26 1.81 14.93 -14.42
C GLU A 26 0.99 16.14 -14.91
N GLU A 27 1.59 17.33 -14.84
CA GLU A 27 0.99 18.55 -15.39
C GLU A 27 0.92 18.41 -16.91
N GLY A 28 -0.29 18.37 -17.48
CA GLY A 28 -0.49 18.76 -18.87
C GLY A 28 -0.20 20.26 -19.04
N ASP A 29 0.08 20.68 -20.28
CA ASP A 29 0.79 21.88 -20.76
C ASP A 29 0.36 23.29 -20.23
N GLY A 30 -0.38 23.41 -19.14
CA GLY A 30 -0.49 24.61 -18.34
C GLY A 30 -1.42 24.47 -17.14
N GLY A 31 -0.85 24.49 -15.93
CA GLY A 31 -1.54 25.01 -14.74
C GLY A 31 -1.53 24.13 -13.49
N GLY A 32 -0.51 24.31 -12.65
CA GLY A 32 -0.46 24.00 -11.23
C GLY A 32 -0.20 22.53 -10.88
N GLU A 33 0.83 22.27 -10.07
CA GLU A 33 1.12 20.97 -9.46
C GLU A 33 -0.07 20.49 -8.61
N ALA A 34 -0.91 19.61 -9.16
CA ALA A 34 -1.93 18.91 -8.39
C ALA A 34 -1.26 17.79 -7.59
N LEU A 35 -1.46 17.81 -6.28
CA LEU A 35 -0.95 16.80 -5.36
C LEU A 35 -2.13 16.06 -4.73
N THR A 36 -2.16 14.74 -4.91
CA THR A 36 -3.12 13.84 -4.27
C THR A 36 -2.45 13.19 -3.06
N LEU A 37 -2.96 13.47 -1.86
CA LEU A 37 -2.54 12.80 -0.64
C LEU A 37 -3.34 11.51 -0.44
N VAL A 38 -2.66 10.36 -0.47
CA VAL A 38 -3.20 9.05 -0.12
C VAL A 38 -2.77 8.77 1.32
N ASP A 39 -3.67 9.04 2.25
CA ASP A 39 -3.50 8.71 3.66
C ASP A 39 -3.77 7.22 3.87
N THR A 40 -2.85 6.50 4.53
CA THR A 40 -3.09 5.11 4.93
C THR A 40 -3.71 4.98 6.33
N GLY A 41 -4.06 6.11 6.95
CA GLY A 41 -4.79 6.20 8.22
C GLY A 41 -3.96 5.77 9.43
N ILE A 42 -4.43 6.16 10.62
CA ILE A 42 -3.94 5.59 11.89
C ILE A 42 -4.43 4.13 11.95
N ALA A 43 -3.56 3.19 12.34
CA ALA A 43 -3.97 1.83 12.68
C ALA A 43 -5.27 1.87 13.50
N TRP A 44 -6.21 0.95 13.28
CA TRP A 44 -7.55 0.93 13.89
C TRP A 44 -8.62 1.86 13.28
N SER A 45 -8.34 2.62 12.22
CA SER A 45 -9.36 3.35 11.43
C SER A 45 -10.08 2.47 10.39
N ALA A 46 -9.99 1.14 10.57
CA ALA A 46 -10.15 0.13 9.54
C ALA A 46 -11.60 -0.22 9.15
N ASP A 47 -12.62 0.36 9.81
CA ASP A 47 -14.00 0.04 9.45
C ASP A 47 -14.39 0.52 8.04
N ASP A 48 -13.63 1.47 7.46
CA ASP A 48 -13.85 1.96 6.07
C ASP A 48 -12.61 1.87 5.14
N VAL A 49 -11.41 1.50 5.63
CA VAL A 49 -10.17 1.41 4.83
C VAL A 49 -9.67 -0.04 4.75
N GLU A 50 -10.51 -0.93 4.21
CA GLU A 50 -10.30 -2.40 4.23
C GLU A 50 -9.11 -2.92 3.39
N ALA A 51 -8.54 -2.12 2.49
CA ALA A 51 -7.41 -2.55 1.65
C ALA A 51 -6.03 -2.15 2.20
N GLY A 52 -5.96 -1.04 2.96
CA GLY A 52 -4.69 -0.43 3.40
C GLY A 52 -3.95 -1.24 4.45
N ASP A 53 -4.68 -2.02 5.25
CA ASP A 53 -4.14 -2.82 6.36
C ASP A 53 -4.30 -4.34 6.16
N ALA A 54 -4.96 -4.77 5.07
CA ALA A 54 -5.03 -6.18 4.69
C ALA A 54 -3.68 -6.73 4.20
N VAL A 55 -2.78 -5.86 3.76
CA VAL A 55 -1.47 -6.23 3.21
C VAL A 55 -0.39 -5.34 3.82
N ALA A 56 0.68 -5.94 4.31
CA ALA A 56 1.84 -5.24 4.84
C ALA A 56 3.11 -5.70 4.13
N ASN A 57 4.11 -4.83 4.03
CA ASN A 57 5.42 -5.18 3.48
C ASN A 57 6.54 -4.84 4.46
N VAL A 58 6.86 -5.76 5.36
CA VAL A 58 7.82 -5.53 6.44
C VAL A 58 9.11 -6.30 6.15
N GLY A 59 10.25 -5.60 6.15
CA GLY A 59 11.55 -6.22 5.87
C GLY A 59 11.66 -6.81 4.46
N GLY A 60 11.00 -6.18 3.48
CA GLY A 60 10.98 -6.64 2.09
C GLY A 60 10.08 -7.85 1.81
N ARG A 61 9.26 -8.29 2.76
CA ARG A 61 8.30 -9.38 2.56
C ARG A 61 6.87 -8.86 2.59
N THR A 62 6.18 -8.99 1.46
CA THR A 62 4.74 -8.73 1.35
C THR A 62 3.96 -9.90 1.95
N MET A 63 3.03 -9.60 2.85
CA MET A 63 2.26 -10.59 3.60
C MET A 63 0.87 -10.06 3.95
N LEU A 64 -0.03 -10.96 4.35
CA LEU A 64 -1.30 -10.58 4.96
C LEU A 64 -1.04 -9.75 6.21
N GLY A 65 -1.66 -8.56 6.28
CA GLY A 65 -1.53 -7.68 7.44
C GLY A 65 -2.11 -8.34 8.69
N VAL A 66 -1.45 -8.16 9.84
CA VAL A 66 -1.82 -8.82 11.10
C VAL A 66 -2.84 -8.03 11.92
N PHE A 67 -3.13 -6.78 11.52
CA PHE A 67 -4.10 -5.90 12.16
C PHE A 67 -5.49 -5.98 11.52
N ASN A 68 -5.86 -7.14 10.97
CA ASN A 68 -7.20 -7.38 10.46
C ASN A 68 -8.11 -7.92 11.57
N THR A 69 -9.39 -7.55 11.53
CA THR A 69 -10.43 -8.09 12.42
C THR A 69 -11.06 -9.38 11.88
N ASP A 70 -10.91 -9.65 10.57
CA ASP A 70 -11.40 -10.84 9.88
C ASP A 70 -10.34 -11.37 8.89
N PRO A 71 -9.67 -12.48 9.23
CA PRO A 71 -8.61 -13.05 8.39
C PRO A 71 -9.09 -13.56 7.03
N ALA A 72 -10.33 -14.05 6.93
CA ALA A 72 -10.88 -14.57 5.69
C ALA A 72 -11.16 -13.42 4.71
N ARG A 73 -11.76 -12.33 5.21
CA ARG A 73 -11.98 -11.12 4.40
C ARG A 73 -10.66 -10.46 3.98
N ALA A 74 -9.67 -10.41 4.86
CA ALA A 74 -8.35 -9.89 4.53
C ALA A 74 -7.67 -10.72 3.43
N ALA A 75 -7.77 -12.06 3.50
CA ALA A 75 -7.25 -12.96 2.47
C ALA A 75 -7.93 -12.74 1.11
N ASP A 76 -9.25 -12.52 1.10
CA ASP A 76 -9.99 -12.21 -0.12
C ASP A 76 -9.63 -10.84 -0.71
N ALA A 77 -9.41 -9.82 0.14
CA ALA A 77 -8.88 -8.54 -0.29
C ALA A 77 -7.50 -8.68 -0.93
N LEU A 78 -6.58 -9.42 -0.30
CA LEU A 78 -5.25 -9.71 -0.85
C LEU A 78 -5.34 -10.42 -2.22
N ARG A 79 -6.23 -11.40 -2.38
CA ARG A 79 -6.46 -12.08 -3.67
C ARG A 79 -6.94 -11.11 -4.75
N ARG A 80 -7.86 -10.19 -4.42
CA ARG A 80 -8.35 -9.15 -5.34
C ARG A 80 -7.24 -8.19 -5.75
N LEU A 81 -6.41 -7.77 -4.79
CA LEU A 81 -5.26 -6.89 -5.06
C LEU A 81 -4.20 -7.58 -5.93
N ALA A 82 -3.92 -8.87 -5.69
CA ALA A 82 -2.95 -9.64 -6.48
C ALA A 82 -3.36 -9.86 -7.94
N ALA A 83 -4.64 -9.67 -8.27
CA ALA A 83 -5.15 -9.72 -9.65
C ALA A 83 -4.91 -8.42 -10.43
N LEU A 84 -4.56 -7.32 -9.76
CA LEU A 84 -4.31 -6.03 -10.42
C LEU A 84 -2.92 -6.01 -11.06
N PRO A 85 -2.76 -5.53 -12.31
CA PRO A 85 -1.48 -5.42 -12.97
C PRO A 85 -0.76 -4.12 -12.55
N VAL A 86 -0.30 -4.07 -11.30
CA VAL A 86 0.40 -2.91 -10.72
C VAL A 86 1.91 -3.14 -10.62
N GLU A 87 2.69 -2.14 -11.02
CA GLU A 87 4.16 -2.17 -10.90
C GLU A 87 4.63 -1.72 -9.51
N THR A 88 3.92 -0.76 -8.94
CA THR A 88 4.22 -0.17 -7.62
C THR A 88 3.04 -0.39 -6.68
N ALA A 89 3.33 -0.74 -5.43
CA ALA A 89 2.36 -0.79 -4.35
C ALA A 89 2.91 -0.08 -3.12
N VAL A 90 2.01 0.63 -2.45
CA VAL A 90 2.25 1.34 -1.21
C VAL A 90 1.36 0.73 -0.12
N PHE A 91 1.87 0.68 1.10
CA PHE A 91 1.24 -0.04 2.20
C PHE A 91 1.05 0.90 3.39
N GLY A 92 -0.01 0.69 4.17
CA GLY A 92 -0.15 1.43 5.43
C GLY A 92 0.91 1.07 6.45
N HIS A 93 1.45 -0.15 6.33
CA HIS A 93 2.54 -0.64 7.17
C HIS A 93 3.67 -1.23 6.32
N GLY A 94 4.85 -0.63 6.48
CA GLY A 94 6.10 -1.11 5.92
C GLY A 94 6.54 -0.38 4.65
N ASP A 95 7.53 -0.97 3.99
CA ASP A 95 8.23 -0.32 2.87
C ASP A 95 7.40 -0.42 1.58
N PRO A 96 7.41 0.61 0.73
CA PRO A 96 6.76 0.53 -0.57
C PRO A 96 7.49 -0.48 -1.46
N VAL A 97 6.74 -1.15 -2.34
CA VAL A 97 7.32 -1.94 -3.42
C VAL A 97 7.32 -1.05 -4.67
N ALA A 98 8.49 -0.51 -5.03
CA ALA A 98 8.64 0.41 -6.15
C ALA A 98 8.46 -0.28 -7.53
N THR A 99 8.91 -1.53 -7.66
CA THR A 99 8.85 -2.33 -8.89
C THR A 99 8.48 -3.78 -8.58
N GLY A 100 7.76 -4.45 -9.47
CA GLY A 100 7.34 -5.85 -9.32
C GLY A 100 6.23 -6.10 -8.29
N ALA A 101 5.43 -5.09 -7.93
CA ALA A 101 4.38 -5.22 -6.91
C ALA A 101 3.38 -6.35 -7.18
N SER A 102 2.98 -6.52 -8.45
CA SER A 102 2.12 -7.64 -8.87
C SER A 102 2.69 -9.01 -8.48
N ALA A 103 4.00 -9.22 -8.64
CA ALA A 103 4.64 -10.49 -8.30
C ALA A 103 4.71 -10.69 -6.79
N ALA A 104 5.01 -9.63 -6.04
CA ALA A 104 5.05 -9.65 -4.58
C ALA A 104 3.66 -10.00 -3.98
N LEU A 105 2.60 -9.38 -4.49
CA LEU A 105 1.22 -9.65 -4.05
C LEU A 105 0.79 -11.10 -4.36
N ARG A 106 1.15 -11.63 -5.53
CA ARG A 106 0.87 -13.04 -5.87
C ARG A 106 1.63 -14.02 -4.98
N SER A 107 2.90 -13.75 -4.68
CA SER A 107 3.67 -14.58 -3.76
C SER A 107 3.07 -14.56 -2.33
N ALA A 108 2.51 -13.43 -1.90
CA ALA A 108 1.79 -13.35 -0.64
C ALA A 108 0.52 -14.21 -0.63
N VAL A 109 -0.21 -14.29 -1.75
CA VAL A 109 -1.38 -15.17 -1.90
C VAL A 109 -0.99 -16.65 -1.78
N GLU A 110 0.15 -17.05 -2.38
CA GLU A 110 0.66 -18.43 -2.28
C GLU A 110 1.00 -18.84 -0.84
N GLN A 111 1.32 -17.87 0.01
CA GLN A 111 1.66 -18.08 1.43
C GLN A 111 0.45 -18.07 2.36
N LEU A 112 -0.77 -17.83 1.85
CA LEU A 112 -1.98 -17.88 2.68
C LEU A 112 -2.19 -19.30 3.24
N PRO A 113 -2.62 -19.43 4.51
CA PRO A 113 -2.95 -20.72 5.07
C PRO A 113 -4.05 -21.39 4.22
N GLN A 114 -3.86 -22.67 3.88
CA GLN A 114 -4.93 -23.47 3.32
C GLN A 114 -5.90 -23.77 4.47
N GLY A 115 -7.15 -23.32 4.31
CA GLY A 115 -8.22 -23.53 5.29
C GLY A 115 -8.54 -25.01 5.52
#